data_AF-A0A2M7EB83-F1
#
_entry.id   AF-A0A2M7EB83-F1
#
_cell.length_a   1.000
_cell.length_b   1.000
_cell.length_c   1.000
_cell.angle_alpha   90.00
_cell.angle_beta   90.00
_cell.angle_gamma   90.00
#
_symmetry.space_group_name_H-M   'P 1'
#
loop_
_entity.id
_entity.type
_entity.pdbx_description
1 polymer ?
#
loop_
_entity_poly.entity_id
_entity_poly.type
_entity_poly.pdbx_seq_one_letter_code
_entity_poly.pdbx_strand_id
1 'polypeptide(L)'
;MGNLLFLLILIFVIINIVQTWLIFAYKILVKGGLIIGAMEAAEAPLIIYLIIKGGIIGFLIVVVVETVQWLVIAYFATKSKIK
;
A
#
# COMPACT_ATOMS: atom_id res chain seq x y z
N MET A 1 -8.70 19.04 13.34
CA MET A 1 -8.51 17.59 13.12
C MET A 1 -8.87 17.12 11.71
N GLY A 2 -10.05 17.44 11.16
CA GLY A 2 -10.49 16.93 9.85
C GLY A 2 -9.54 17.20 8.67
N ASN A 3 -9.01 18.43 8.55
CA ASN A 3 -8.08 18.79 7.46
C ASN A 3 -6.74 18.05 7.53
N LEU A 4 -6.17 17.86 8.72
CA LEU A 4 -4.90 17.15 8.88
C LEU A 4 -5.07 15.66 8.55
N LEU A 5 -6.17 15.06 9.02
CA LEU A 5 -6.48 13.65 8.78
C LEU A 5 -6.71 13.39 7.29
N PHE A 6 -7.45 14.28 6.61
CA PHE A 6 -7.63 14.25 5.16
C PHE A 6 -6.30 14.36 4.40
N LEU A 7 -5.43 15.27 4.81
CA LEU A 7 -4.10 15.43 4.21
C LEU A 7 -3.25 14.16 4.36
N LEU A 8 -3.25 13.54 5.55
CA LEU A 8 -2.52 12.30 5.80
C LEU A 8 -3.03 11.14 4.95
N ILE A 9 -4.34 11.02 4.80
CA ILE A 9 -4.97 10.02 3.91
C ILE A 9 -4.56 10.26 2.47
N LEU A 10 -4.61 11.51 2.01
CA LEU A 10 -4.25 11.86 0.64
C LEU A 10 -2.79 11.52 0.33
N ILE A 11 -1.87 11.89 1.24
CA ILE A 11 -0.45 11.55 1.13
C ILE A 11 -0.27 10.03 1.08
N PHE A 12 -0.95 9.31 1.97
CA PHE A 12 -0.88 7.85 2.03
C PHE A 12 -1.33 7.18 0.72
N VAL A 13 -2.47 7.61 0.18
CA VAL A 13 -3.00 7.10 -1.11
C VAL A 13 -2.04 7.40 -2.25
N ILE A 14 -1.47 8.60 -2.31
CA ILE A 14 -0.49 8.97 -3.35
C ILE A 14 0.75 8.07 -3.27
N ILE A 15 1.27 7.84 -2.05
CA ILE A 15 2.44 6.98 -1.85
C ILE A 15 2.17 5.56 -2.37
N ASN A 16 1.03 4.95 -2.00
CA ASN A 16 0.68 3.61 -2.47
C ASN A 16 0.53 3.54 -3.99
N ILE A 17 -0.14 4.53 -4.61
CA ILE A 17 -0.27 4.59 -6.08
C ILE A 17 1.12 4.64 -6.74
N VAL A 18 2.00 5.53 -6.26
CA VAL A 18 3.35 5.68 -6.81
C VAL A 18 4.15 4.38 -6.62
N GLN A 19 4.10 3.76 -5.44
CA GLN A 19 4.83 2.52 -5.19
C GLN A 19 4.34 1.36 -6.06
N THR A 20 3.03 1.20 -6.24
CA THR A 20 2.47 0.15 -7.11
C THR A 20 2.85 0.39 -8.56
N TRP A 21 2.80 1.64 -9.02
CA TRP A 21 3.32 2.00 -10.33
C TRP A 21 4.80 1.65 -10.50
N LEU A 22 5.64 1.91 -9.49
CA LEU A 22 7.07 1.56 -9.51
C LEU A 22 7.28 0.04 -9.60
N ILE A 23 6.50 -0.80 -8.89
CA ILE A 23 6.60 -2.26 -9.02
C ILE A 23 6.36 -2.71 -10.47
N PHE A 24 5.30 -2.19 -11.09
CA PHE A 24 4.96 -2.52 -12.47
C PHE A 24 6.00 -1.99 -13.46
N ALA A 25 6.40 -0.73 -13.32
CA ALA A 25 7.37 -0.06 -14.20
C ALA A 25 8.73 -0.78 -14.20
N TYR A 26 9.24 -1.14 -13.01
CA TYR A 26 10.53 -1.81 -12.88
C TYR A 26 10.45 -3.33 -13.01
N LYS A 27 9.27 -3.90 -13.32
CA LYS A 27 9.05 -5.34 -13.44
C LYS A 27 9.60 -6.12 -12.24
N ILE A 28 9.62 -5.49 -11.06
CA ILE A 28 10.28 -6.01 -9.85
C ILE A 28 9.69 -7.39 -9.50
N LEU A 29 8.40 -7.57 -9.78
CA LEU A 29 7.68 -8.83 -9.70
C LEU A 29 6.77 -8.96 -10.92
N VAL A 30 7.22 -9.57 -12.02
CA VAL A 30 6.36 -9.72 -13.23
C VAL A 30 5.11 -10.58 -12.95
N LYS A 31 5.26 -11.65 -12.16
CA LYS A 31 4.11 -12.48 -11.71
C LYS A 31 3.51 -11.99 -10.39
N GLY A 32 4.34 -11.49 -9.47
CA GLY A 32 3.86 -11.00 -8.17
C GLY A 32 3.18 -9.63 -8.23
N GLY A 33 3.55 -8.76 -9.17
CA GLY A 33 3.01 -7.40 -9.31
C GLY A 33 1.54 -7.40 -9.70
N LEU A 34 1.09 -8.38 -10.48
CA LEU A 34 -0.33 -8.52 -10.84
C LEU A 34 -1.17 -9.01 -9.63
N ILE A 35 -0.60 -9.87 -8.78
CA ILE A 35 -1.20 -10.30 -7.51
C ILE A 35 -1.24 -9.12 -6.53
N ILE A 36 -0.16 -8.34 -6.43
CA ILE A 36 -0.08 -7.15 -5.58
C ILE A 36 -1.10 -6.11 -6.03
N GLY A 37 -1.20 -5.82 -7.32
CA GLY A 37 -2.19 -4.87 -7.84
C GLY A 37 -3.64 -5.31 -7.58
N ALA A 38 -3.93 -6.62 -7.67
CA ALA A 38 -5.26 -7.15 -7.35
C ALA A 38 -5.56 -7.11 -5.84
N MET A 39 -4.55 -7.37 -5.01
CA MET A 39 -4.63 -7.31 -3.55
C MET A 39 -4.88 -5.86 -3.09
N GLU A 40 -4.12 -4.89 -3.60
CA GLU A 40 -4.32 -3.47 -3.29
C GLU A 40 -5.67 -2.96 -3.76
N ALA A 41 -6.14 -3.39 -4.94
CA ALA A 41 -7.46 -3.00 -5.43
C ALA A 41 -8.59 -3.52 -4.51
N ALA A 42 -8.39 -4.66 -3.84
CA ALA A 42 -9.33 -5.22 -2.87
C ALA A 42 -9.21 -4.55 -1.48
N GLU A 43 -8.00 -4.17 -1.09
CA GLU A 43 -7.72 -3.54 0.21
C GLU A 43 -8.10 -2.05 0.23
N ALA A 44 -7.93 -1.32 -0.87
CA ALA A 44 -8.26 0.10 -0.98
C ALA A 44 -9.67 0.45 -0.45
N PRO A 45 -10.77 -0.22 -0.85
CA PRO A 45 -12.09 0.07 -0.29
C PRO A 45 -12.22 -0.26 1.20
N LEU A 46 -11.53 -1.30 1.69
CA LEU A 46 -11.53 -1.69 3.10
C LEU A 46 -10.78 -0.65 3.96
N ILE A 47 -9.66 -0.16 3.45
CA ILE A 47 -8.83 0.89 4.03
C ILE A 47 -9.63 2.19 4.12
N ILE A 48 -10.28 2.60 3.02
CA ILE A 48 -11.13 3.80 2.99
C ILE A 48 -12.25 3.68 4.02
N TYR A 49 -12.89 2.51 4.12
CA TYR A 49 -13.94 2.26 5.10
C TYR A 49 -13.42 2.39 6.55
N LEU A 50 -12.29 1.74 6.86
CA LEU A 50 -11.66 1.77 8.19
C LEU A 50 -11.19 3.18 8.59
N ILE A 51 -10.76 3.99 7.63
CA ILE A 51 -10.39 5.38 7.86
C ILE A 51 -11.63 6.24 8.15
N ILE A 52 -12.71 6.07 7.37
CA ILE A 52 -13.96 6.81 7.56
C ILE A 52 -14.60 6.48 8.91
N LYS A 53 -14.58 5.20 9.32
CA LYS A 53 -15.22 4.74 10.57
C LYS A 53 -14.30 4.78 11.80
N GLY A 54 -13.01 4.53 11.63
CA GLY A 54 -12.03 4.38 12.71
C GLY A 54 -11.19 5.63 12.99
N GLY A 55 -11.31 6.69 12.18
CA GLY A 55 -10.57 7.93 12.37
C GLY A 55 -9.05 7.72 12.37
N ILE A 56 -8.34 8.37 13.30
CA ILE A 56 -6.87 8.33 13.37
C ILE A 56 -6.33 6.94 13.73
N ILE A 57 -7.08 6.18 14.54
CA ILE A 57 -6.67 4.83 14.96
C ILE A 57 -6.80 3.88 13.77
N GLY A 58 -7.90 3.97 13.02
CA GLY A 58 -8.08 3.23 11.77
C GLY A 58 -6.97 3.55 10.76
N PHE A 59 -6.63 4.82 10.61
CA PHE A 59 -5.52 5.26 9.76
C PHE A 59 -4.17 4.66 10.19
N LEU A 60 -3.84 4.66 11.48
CA LEU A 60 -2.57 4.09 11.96
C LEU A 60 -2.50 2.58 11.72
N ILE A 61 -3.60 1.85 11.91
CA ILE A 61 -3.64 0.41 11.64
C ILE A 61 -3.38 0.13 10.16
N VAL A 62 -4.02 0.89 9.27
CA VAL A 62 -3.80 0.79 7.82
C VAL A 62 -2.33 1.03 7.47
N VAL A 63 -1.73 2.10 8.00
CA VAL A 63 -0.31 2.40 7.74
C VAL A 63 0.60 1.25 8.17
N VAL A 64 0.31 0.59 9.31
CA VAL A 64 1.10 -0.55 9.78
C VAL A 64 0.95 -1.76 8.86
N VAL A 65 -0.28 -2.13 8.49
CA VAL A 65 -0.55 -3.27 7.60
C VAL A 65 0.17 -3.09 6.26
N GLU A 66 0.08 -1.88 5.71
CA GLU A 66 0.70 -1.54 4.44
C GLU A 66 2.22 -1.52 4.52
N THR A 67 2.78 -0.98 5.61
CA THR A 67 4.22 -1.07 5.84
C THR A 67 4.71 -2.53 5.86
N VAL A 68 3.94 -3.44 6.48
CA VAL A 68 4.27 -4.87 6.48
C VAL A 68 4.18 -5.48 5.09
N GLN A 69 3.12 -5.19 4.32
CA GLN A 69 2.99 -5.63 2.93
C GLN A 69 4.16 -5.17 2.08
N TRP A 70 4.52 -3.89 2.16
CA TRP A 70 5.64 -3.32 1.42
C TRP A 70 6.97 -3.95 1.80
N LEU A 71 7.21 -4.23 3.07
CA LEU A 71 8.39 -4.96 3.53
C LEU A 71 8.45 -6.38 2.96
N VAL A 72 7.32 -7.09 2.95
CA VAL A 72 7.22 -8.44 2.36
C VAL A 72 7.51 -8.39 0.87
N ILE A 73 6.95 -7.42 0.15
CA ILE A 73 7.19 -7.22 -1.29
C ILE A 73 8.67 -6.91 -1.54
N ALA A 74 9.28 -6.00 -0.78
CA ALA A 74 10.69 -5.63 -0.90
C ALA A 74 11.62 -6.82 -0.61
N TYR A 75 11.27 -7.67 0.36
CA TYR A 75 11.99 -8.90 0.66
C TYR A 75 11.94 -9.90 -0.51
N PHE A 76 10.76 -10.14 -1.08
CA PHE A 76 10.63 -11.03 -2.24
C PHE A 76 11.27 -10.45 -3.51
N ALA A 77 11.21 -9.14 -3.70
CA ALA A 77 11.87 -8.43 -4.77
C ALA A 77 13.40 -8.59 -4.74
N THR A 78 14.01 -8.53 -3.56
CA THR A 78 15.46 -8.69 -3.39
C THR A 78 15.89 -10.15 -3.55
N LYS A 79 15.13 -11.12 -3.00
CA LYS A 79 15.36 -12.57 -3.22
C LYS A 79 15.26 -12.98 -4.69
N SER A 80 14.32 -12.41 -5.45
CA SER A 80 14.10 -12.72 -6.88
C SER A 80 15.29 -12.29 -7.77
N LYS A 81 16.05 -11.27 -7.37
CA LYS A 81 17.23 -10.77 -8.10
C LYS A 81 18.53 -11.52 -7.76
N ILE A 82 18.57 -12.32 -6.69
CA ILE A 82 19.71 -13.19 -6.38
C ILE A 82 19.56 -14.45 -7.22
N LYS A 83 20.11 -14.40 -8.44
CA LYS A 83 20.44 -15.55 -9.27
C LYS A 83 21.92 -15.51 -9.59
#